data_AF-A0A151SFV9-F1
#
_entry.id   AF-A0A151SFV9-F1
#
_cell.length_a   1.000
_cell.length_b   1.000
_cell.length_c   1.000
_cell.angle_alpha   90.00
_cell.angle_beta   90.00
_cell.angle_gamma   90.00
#
_symmetry.space_group_name_H-M   'P 1'
#
loop_
_entity.id
_entity.type
_entity.pdbx_description
1 polymer ?
#
loop_
_entity_poly.entity_id
_entity_poly.type
_entity_poly.pdbx_seq_one_letter_code
_entity_poly.pdbx_strand_id
1 'polypeptide(L)'
;MDEVQVRENLTYEKRPVAVVDHKLKKLRGKSISFMRIVWDAATGEVTCEVESQFKEQYPFLFSGNPIFGEKNSYLLGGIVT
;
A
#
# COMPACT_ATOMS: atom_id res chain seq x y z
N MET A 1 6.87 25.74 -33.44
CA MET A 1 5.92 24.62 -33.42
C MET A 1 6.65 23.51 -32.71
N ASP A 2 6.58 23.52 -31.38
CA ASP A 2 7.24 22.50 -30.56
C ASP A 2 6.39 21.23 -30.63
N GLU A 3 6.88 20.25 -31.39
CA GLU A 3 6.30 18.91 -31.44
C GLU A 3 6.46 18.24 -30.07
N VAL A 4 5.38 18.20 -29.31
CA VAL A 4 5.31 17.41 -28.08
C VAL A 4 5.28 15.93 -28.47
N GLN A 5 6.43 15.26 -28.37
CA GLN A 5 6.50 13.81 -28.53
C GLN A 5 5.80 13.12 -27.35
N VAL A 6 4.53 12.78 -27.54
CA VAL A 6 3.76 11.97 -26.58
C VAL A 6 4.30 10.54 -26.66
N ARG A 7 4.97 10.10 -25.60
CA ARG A 7 5.40 8.71 -25.47
C ARG A 7 4.15 7.83 -25.36
N GLU A 8 4.08 6.77 -26.17
CA GLU A 8 2.89 5.92 -26.36
C GLU A 8 2.54 5.06 -25.13
N ASN A 9 3.32 5.14 -24.06
CA ASN A 9 3.02 4.51 -22.77
C ASN A 9 2.18 5.45 -21.89
N LEU A 10 0.88 5.53 -22.18
CA LEU A 10 -0.13 6.23 -21.36
C LEU A 10 -0.42 5.54 -20.01
N THR A 11 0.51 4.73 -19.49
CA THR A 11 0.36 4.07 -18.20
C THR A 11 0.64 5.10 -17.11
N TYR A 12 -0.42 5.71 -16.58
CA TYR A 12 -0.30 6.57 -15.42
C TYR A 12 0.07 5.71 -14.20
N GLU A 13 1.27 5.91 -13.64
CA GLU A 13 1.64 5.31 -12.37
C GLU A 13 0.79 5.93 -11.25
N LYS A 14 -0.31 5.26 -10.90
CA LYS A 14 -1.11 5.64 -9.74
C LYS A 14 -0.28 5.44 -8.48
N ARG A 15 -0.15 6.51 -7.68
CA ARG A 15 0.54 6.46 -6.40
C ARG A 15 -0.48 6.24 -5.29
N PRO A 16 -0.28 5.25 -4.41
CA PRO A 16 -1.16 5.04 -3.29
C PRO A 16 -1.11 6.26 -2.35
N VAL A 17 -2.29 6.78 -2.01
CA VAL A 17 -2.46 7.96 -1.15
C VAL A 17 -2.44 7.56 0.33
N ALA A 18 -3.20 6.52 0.68
CA ALA A 18 -3.33 6.08 2.06
C ALA A 18 -3.73 4.60 2.15
N VAL A 19 -3.32 3.95 3.23
CA VAL A 19 -3.89 2.67 3.67
C VAL A 19 -5.03 2.99 4.62
N VAL A 20 -6.24 2.51 4.33
CA VAL A 20 -7.45 2.86 5.09
C VAL A 20 -7.97 1.72 5.96
N ASP A 21 -7.55 0.48 5.71
CA ASP A 21 -8.02 -0.68 6.46
C ASP A 21 -7.02 -1.84 6.37
N HIS A 22 -6.99 -2.67 7.41
CA HIS A 22 -6.20 -3.89 7.48
C HIS A 22 -7.10 -5.06 7.87
N LYS A 23 -7.05 -6.14 7.08
CA LYS A 23 -7.86 -7.33 7.30
C LYS A 23 -7.03 -8.58 7.27
N LEU A 24 -6.94 -9.26 8.42
CA LEU A 24 -6.38 -10.59 8.51
C LEU A 24 -7.42 -11.64 8.09
N LYS A 25 -7.08 -12.52 7.15
CA LYS A 25 -7.90 -13.66 6.75
C LYS A 25 -7.14 -14.96 7.02
N LYS A 26 -7.80 -15.91 7.69
CA LYS A 26 -7.29 -17.27 7.82
C LYS A 26 -7.80 -18.11 6.65
N LEU A 27 -6.89 -18.69 5.88
CA LEU A 27 -7.17 -19.56 4.73
C LEU A 27 -6.35 -20.84 4.89
N ARG A 28 -7.03 -22.00 4.94
CA ARG A 28 -6.42 -23.34 5.01
C ARG A 28 -5.31 -23.46 6.08
N GLY A 29 -5.57 -22.92 7.27
CA GLY A 29 -4.61 -22.95 8.39
C GLY A 29 -3.49 -21.90 8.33
N LYS A 30 -3.40 -21.11 7.26
CA LYS A 30 -2.46 -19.97 7.14
C LYS A 30 -3.19 -18.65 7.34
N SER A 31 -2.50 -17.64 7.85
CA SER A 31 -3.03 -16.28 7.96
C SER A 31 -2.43 -15.40 6.86
N ILE A 32 -3.28 -14.67 6.13
CA ILE A 32 -2.89 -13.71 5.10
C ILE A 32 -3.47 -12.36 5.48
N SER A 33 -2.62 -11.33 5.52
CA SER A 33 -3.06 -9.96 5.77
C SER A 33 -3.33 -9.23 4.46
N PHE A 34 -4.46 -8.55 4.41
CA PHE A 34 -4.89 -7.70 3.30
C PHE A 34 -4.93 -6.26 3.76
N MET A 35 -4.57 -5.34 2.88
CA MET A 35 -4.65 -3.90 3.09
C MET A 35 -5.59 -3.30 2.07
N ARG A 36 -6.39 -2.34 2.54
CA ARG A 36 -7.22 -1.54 1.66
C ARG A 36 -6.51 -0.21 1.40
N ILE A 37 -6.29 0.10 0.13
CA ILE A 37 -5.48 1.23 -0.30
C ILE A 37 -6.33 2.17 -1.13
N VAL A 38 -6.26 3.46 -0.82
CA VAL A 38 -6.79 4.54 -1.64
C VAL A 38 -5.72 4.97 -2.63
N TRP A 39 -6.02 4.93 -3.92
CA TRP A 39 -5.09 5.29 -4.99
C TRP A 39 -5.20 6.74 -5.44
N ASP A 40 -6.34 7.36 -5.19
CA ASP A 40 -6.62 8.71 -5.61
C ASP A 40 -7.67 9.33 -4.67
N ALA A 41 -7.33 10.47 -4.09
CA ALA A 41 -8.19 11.20 -3.17
C ALA A 41 -9.39 11.86 -3.89
N ALA A 42 -9.26 12.14 -5.19
CA ALA A 42 -10.31 12.79 -5.98
C ALA A 42 -11.39 11.78 -6.41
N THR A 43 -10.97 10.61 -6.90
CA THR A 43 -11.92 9.55 -7.30
C THR A 43 -12.34 8.65 -6.13
N GLY A 44 -11.56 8.64 -5.04
CA GLY A 44 -11.79 7.73 -3.92
C GLY A 44 -11.64 6.27 -4.34
N GLU A 45 -10.83 5.98 -5.37
CA GLU A 45 -10.61 4.61 -5.83
C GLU A 45 -9.93 3.79 -4.75
N VAL A 46 -10.55 2.66 -4.39
CA VAL A 46 -10.10 1.80 -3.30
C VAL A 46 -9.92 0.36 -3.77
N THR A 47 -8.71 -0.18 -3.59
CA THR A 47 -8.39 -1.58 -3.91
C THR A 47 -7.96 -2.34 -2.65
N CYS A 48 -8.15 -3.66 -2.65
CA CYS A 48 -7.67 -4.55 -1.59
C CYS A 48 -6.48 -5.36 -2.10
N GLU A 49 -5.30 -5.15 -1.53
CA GLU A 49 -4.05 -5.84 -1.91
C GLU A 49 -3.52 -6.70 -0.75
N VAL A 50 -2.63 -7.64 -1.07
CA VAL A 50 -1.94 -8.45 -0.06
C VAL A 50 -0.84 -7.60 0.58
N GLU A 51 -0.86 -7.48 1.91
CA GLU A 51 0.03 -6.58 2.66
C GLU A 51 1.51 -6.87 2.41
N SER A 52 1.91 -8.14 2.36
CA SER A 52 3.32 -8.51 2.17
C SER A 52 3.86 -8.03 0.82
N GLN A 53 3.11 -8.28 -0.27
CA GLN A 53 3.51 -7.88 -1.62
C GLN A 53 3.48 -6.36 -1.76
N PHE A 54 2.46 -5.72 -1.19
CA PHE A 54 2.30 -4.27 -1.25
C PHE A 54 3.43 -3.54 -0.49
N LYS A 55 3.88 -4.09 0.65
CA LYS A 55 5.04 -3.58 1.39
C LYS A 55 6.36 -3.71 0.61
N GLU A 56 6.53 -4.78 -0.16
CA GLU A 56 7.69 -4.96 -1.03
C GLU A 56 7.68 -3.95 -2.19
N GLN A 57 6.50 -3.66 -2.75
CA GLN A 57 6.35 -2.74 -3.87
C GLN A 57 6.41 -1.27 -3.46
N TYR A 58 5.87 -0.93 -2.29
CA TYR A 58 5.77 0.44 -1.78
C TYR A 58 6.33 0.56 -0.35
N PRO A 59 7.61 0.24 -0.12
CA PRO A 59 8.20 0.25 1.22
C PRO A 59 8.18 1.65 1.86
N PHE A 60 8.18 2.71 1.04
CA PHE A 60 8.13 4.10 1.49
C PHE A 60 6.84 4.47 2.24
N LEU A 61 5.74 3.74 2.00
CA LEU A 61 4.49 3.93 2.76
C LEU A 61 4.60 3.42 4.20
N PHE A 62 5.60 2.59 4.48
CA PHE A 62 5.81 1.93 5.78
C PHE A 62 7.11 2.35 6.46
N SER A 63 8.02 3.03 5.75
CA SER A 63 9.28 3.54 6.27
C SER A 63 9.12 4.90 6.97
N GLY A 64 8.39 4.91 8.08
CA GLY A 64 8.79 5.70 9.25
C GLY A 64 8.84 7.24 9.21
N ASN A 65 8.31 7.95 8.21
CA ASN A 65 7.93 9.35 8.38
C ASN A 65 6.43 9.49 8.09
N PRO A 66 5.57 9.52 9.11
CA PRO A 66 4.13 9.53 8.91
C PRO A 66 3.72 10.87 8.28
N ILE A 67 3.30 10.85 7.01
CA ILE A 67 2.60 12.01 6.42
C ILE A 67 1.19 12.13 6.99
N PHE A 68 0.63 11.07 7.56
CA PHE A 68 -0.59 11.13 8.33
C PHE A 68 -0.50 10.18 9.52
N GLY A 69 -0.68 10.72 10.72
CA GLY A 69 -0.40 10.04 11.97
C GLY A 69 -1.40 8.95 12.30
N GLU A 70 -0.87 7.80 12.72
CA GLU A 70 -1.36 7.09 13.90
C GLU A 70 -0.26 6.13 14.40
N LYS A 71 -0.03 6.14 15.71
CA LYS A 71 0.90 5.27 16.42
C LYS A 71 0.20 3.92 16.64
N ASN A 72 0.91 2.83 16.33
CA ASN A 72 0.95 1.53 17.05
C ASN A 72 0.92 0.30 16.13
N SER A 73 1.68 -0.73 16.54
CA SER A 73 1.62 -2.15 16.13
C SER A 73 2.73 -2.72 15.23
N TYR A 74 4.01 -2.51 15.58
CA TYR A 74 5.09 -3.40 15.07
C TYR A 74 5.94 -4.06 16.16
N LEU A 75 5.55 -3.99 17.44
CA LEU A 75 6.29 -4.65 18.53
C LEU A 75 5.54 -5.87 19.06
N LEU A 76 5.39 -6.94 18.27
CA LEU A 76 5.24 -8.31 18.81
C LEU A 76 5.79 -9.31 17.79
N GLY A 77 7.08 -9.60 17.93
CA GLY A 77 7.76 -10.63 17.17
C GLY A 77 9.19 -10.86 17.65
N GLY A 78 9.43 -10.68 18.96
CA GLY A 78 10.68 -11.11 19.58
C GLY A 78 10.72 -12.63 19.59
N ILE A 79 11.62 -13.21 18.80
CA ILE A 79 11.97 -14.63 18.85
C ILE A 79 12.59 -14.87 20.24
N VAL A 80 11.93 -15.69 21.06
CA VAL A 80 12.54 -16.25 22.27
C VAL A 80 13.52 -17.34 21.83
N THR A 81 14.75 -17.24 22.34
CA THR A 81 15.89 -18.15 22.14
C THR A 81 15.59 -19.56 22.63
#